data_AF-A0A0K6IUW3-F1
#
_entry.id   AF-A0A0K6IUW3-F1
#
_cell.length_a   1.000
_cell.length_b   1.000
_cell.length_c   1.000
_cell.angle_alpha   90.00
_cell.angle_beta   90.00
_cell.angle_gamma   90.00
#
_symmetry.space_group_name_H-M   'P 1'
#
loop_
_entity.id
_entity.type
_entity.pdbx_description
1 polymer ?
#
loop_
_entity_poly.entity_id
_entity_poly.type
_entity_poly.pdbx_seq_one_letter_code
_entity_poly.pdbx_strand_id
1 'polypeptide(L)'
;MNQRFTEEFKIQAVKQVTEQGYSFASVSDRLGMSTHSLYVWIKKYGPQASHHQDVSDQEARIRQLEKELKRVTQERDILKEATVFFAEESKKNTRS
;
A
#
# COMPACT_ATOMS: atom_id res chain seq x y z
N MET A 1 3.97 -19.88 15.89
CA MET A 1 5.16 -20.49 15.26
C MET A 1 5.16 -20.11 13.78
N ASN A 2 6.17 -19.38 13.31
CA ASN A 2 6.25 -18.96 11.91
C ASN A 2 7.00 -20.03 11.11
N GLN A 3 6.29 -21.08 10.66
CA GLN A 3 6.90 -22.10 9.82
C GLN A 3 7.31 -21.49 8.48
N ARG A 4 8.61 -21.54 8.17
CA ARG A 4 9.14 -21.08 6.89
C ARG A 4 8.95 -22.18 5.85
N PHE A 5 7.86 -22.08 5.11
CA PHE A 5 7.63 -22.88 3.91
C PHE A 5 8.45 -22.34 2.74
N THR A 6 8.98 -23.25 1.93
CA THR A 6 9.67 -22.90 0.67
C THR A 6 8.69 -22.30 -0.33
N GLU A 7 9.20 -21.59 -1.33
CA GLU A 7 8.35 -20.95 -2.34
C GLU A 7 7.62 -21.98 -3.20
N GLU A 8 8.29 -23.06 -3.56
CA GLU A 8 7.74 -24.17 -4.32
C GLU A 8 6.55 -24.80 -3.57
N PHE A 9 6.68 -24.98 -2.25
CA PHE A 9 5.61 -25.51 -1.42
C PHE A 9 4.38 -24.59 -1.43
N LYS A 10 4.60 -23.28 -1.30
CA LYS A 10 3.50 -22.29 -1.32
C LYS A 10 2.78 -22.30 -2.67
N ILE A 11 3.53 -22.34 -3.77
CA ILE A 11 2.96 -22.41 -5.13
C ILE A 11 2.13 -23.68 -5.29
N GLN A 12 2.64 -24.84 -4.85
CA GLN A 12 1.88 -26.09 -4.91
C GLN A 12 0.60 -26.05 -4.07
N ALA A 13 0.64 -25.49 -2.86
CA ALA A 13 -0.54 -25.31 -2.03
C ALA A 13 -1.59 -24.41 -2.70
N VAL A 14 -1.16 -23.34 -3.37
CA VAL A 14 -2.04 -22.46 -4.16
C VAL A 14 -2.68 -23.21 -5.33
N LYS A 15 -1.90 -24.01 -6.07
CA LYS A 15 -2.40 -24.82 -7.19
C LYS A 15 -3.48 -25.82 -6.79
N GLN A 16 -3.39 -26.40 -5.59
CA GLN A 16 -4.45 -27.29 -5.08
C GLN A 16 -5.80 -26.57 -4.99
N VAL A 17 -5.82 -25.29 -4.67
CA VAL A 17 -7.06 -24.50 -4.60
C VAL A 17 -7.47 -23.99 -5.98
N THR A 18 -6.53 -23.45 -6.76
CA THR A 18 -6.85 -22.73 -8.00
C THR A 18 -7.01 -23.63 -9.22
N GLU A 19 -6.24 -24.71 -9.31
CA GLU A 19 -6.24 -25.63 -10.45
C GLU A 19 -7.03 -26.90 -10.14
N GLN A 20 -6.90 -27.44 -8.92
CA GLN A 20 -7.53 -28.71 -8.52
C GLN A 20 -8.88 -28.53 -7.82
N GLY A 21 -9.29 -27.29 -7.53
CA GLY A 21 -10.62 -26.97 -7.01
C GLY A 21 -10.87 -27.39 -5.55
N TYR A 22 -9.83 -27.73 -4.78
CA TYR A 22 -9.99 -28.04 -3.37
C TYR A 22 -10.38 -26.80 -2.57
N SER A 23 -11.20 -27.00 -1.53
CA SER A 23 -11.58 -25.91 -0.63
C SER A 23 -10.38 -25.43 0.19
N PHE A 24 -10.36 -24.13 0.52
CA PHE A 24 -9.35 -23.53 1.38
C PHE A 24 -9.24 -24.28 2.72
N ALA A 25 -10.37 -24.60 3.36
CA ALA A 25 -10.39 -25.33 4.63
C ALA A 25 -9.72 -26.71 4.50
N SER A 26 -10.09 -27.49 3.48
CA SER A 26 -9.50 -28.82 3.29
C SER A 26 -7.99 -28.80 3.04
N VAL A 27 -7.49 -27.78 2.32
CA VAL A 27 -6.05 -27.64 2.04
C VAL A 27 -5.33 -27.14 3.29
N SER A 28 -5.89 -26.17 4.00
CA SER A 28 -5.34 -25.68 5.26
C SER A 28 -5.24 -26.76 6.34
N ASP A 29 -6.28 -27.58 6.50
CA ASP A 29 -6.30 -28.67 7.48
C ASP A 29 -5.26 -29.75 7.13
N ARG A 30 -5.17 -30.15 5.85
CA ARG A 30 -4.19 -31.15 5.38
C ARG A 30 -2.75 -30.67 5.56
N LEU A 31 -2.49 -29.38 5.31
CA LEU A 31 -1.16 -28.79 5.41
C LEU A 31 -0.83 -28.28 6.83
N GLY A 32 -1.76 -28.41 7.78
CA GLY A 32 -1.58 -27.96 9.16
C GLY A 32 -1.35 -26.46 9.31
N MET A 33 -1.97 -25.65 8.44
CA MET A 33 -1.76 -24.20 8.38
C MET A 33 -3.07 -23.42 8.51
N SER A 34 -2.99 -22.13 8.83
CA SER A 34 -4.19 -21.28 8.87
C SER A 34 -4.73 -20.99 7.46
N THR A 35 -6.05 -20.91 7.34
CA THR A 35 -6.75 -20.46 6.11
C THR A 35 -6.33 -19.06 5.69
N HIS A 36 -6.03 -18.19 6.66
CA HIS A 36 -5.54 -16.84 6.40
C HIS A 36 -4.17 -16.86 5.70
N SER A 37 -3.23 -17.70 6.14
CA SER A 37 -1.93 -17.85 5.50
C SER A 37 -2.06 -18.36 4.06
N LEU A 38 -2.98 -19.29 3.81
CA LEU A 38 -3.24 -19.81 2.47
C LEU A 38 -3.85 -18.72 1.57
N TYR A 39 -4.75 -17.89 2.10
CA TYR A 39 -5.31 -16.75 1.38
C TYR A 39 -4.25 -15.72 0.98
N VAL A 40 -3.30 -15.40 1.88
CA VAL A 40 -2.16 -14.53 1.57
C VAL A 40 -1.31 -15.10 0.43
N TRP A 41 -1.07 -16.42 0.42
CA TRP A 41 -0.33 -17.05 -0.66
C TRP A 41 -1.09 -17.04 -1.99
N ILE A 42 -2.40 -17.22 -1.97
CA ILE A 42 -3.22 -17.13 -3.19
C ILE A 42 -3.21 -15.72 -3.78
N LYS A 43 -3.22 -14.68 -2.93
CA LYS A 43 -3.04 -13.30 -3.42
C LYS A 43 -1.67 -13.07 -4.05
N LYS A 44 -0.63 -13.74 -3.55
CA LYS A 44 0.75 -13.54 -4.00
C LYS A 44 1.16 -14.41 -5.20
N TYR A 45 0.63 -15.63 -5.29
CA TYR A 45 1.08 -16.66 -6.24
C TYR A 45 -0.06 -17.21 -7.11
N GLY A 46 -1.29 -16.79 -6.86
CA GLY A 46 -2.45 -17.23 -7.64
C GLY A 46 -2.61 -16.49 -8.97
N PRO A 47 -3.64 -16.84 -9.76
CA PRO A 47 -3.86 -16.27 -11.09
C PRO A 47 -3.99 -14.75 -11.14
N GLN A 48 -4.47 -14.14 -10.04
CA GLN A 48 -4.67 -12.70 -9.92
C GLN A 48 -3.51 -11.99 -9.22
N ALA A 49 -2.35 -12.64 -9.06
CA ALA A 49 -1.23 -12.10 -8.31
C ALA A 49 -0.71 -10.78 -8.89
N SER A 50 -0.58 -10.67 -10.22
CA SER A 50 -0.17 -9.44 -10.90
C SER A 50 -1.13 -8.30 -10.58
N HIS A 51 -2.43 -8.54 -10.70
CA HIS A 51 -3.45 -7.53 -10.40
C HIS A 51 -3.39 -7.07 -8.94
N HIS A 52 -3.21 -7.98 -7.98
CA HIS A 52 -3.07 -7.61 -6.57
C HIS A 52 -1.80 -6.79 -6.31
N GLN A 53 -0.71 -7.10 -7.01
CA GLN A 53 0.52 -6.33 -6.95
C GLN A 53 0.33 -4.93 -7.52
N ASP A 54 -0.31 -4.81 -8.69
CA ASP A 54 -0.60 -3.53 -9.33
C ASP A 54 -1.43 -2.62 -8.42
N VAL A 55 -2.47 -3.16 -7.78
CA VAL A 55 -3.31 -2.41 -6.83
C VAL A 55 -2.48 -1.93 -5.63
N SER A 56 -1.66 -2.80 -5.05
CA SER A 56 -0.77 -2.43 -3.92
C SER A 56 0.20 -1.32 -4.31
N ASP A 57 0.77 -1.38 -5.52
CA ASP A 57 1.71 -0.39 -6.02
C ASP A 57 1.01 0.95 -6.31
N GLN A 58 -0.21 0.91 -6.84
CA GLN A 58 -1.06 2.09 -7.01
C GLN A 58 -1.38 2.74 -5.66
N GLU A 59 -1.75 1.97 -4.64
CA GLU A 59 -2.00 2.48 -3.28
C GLU A 59 -0.75 3.11 -2.64
N ALA A 60 0.43 2.52 -2.88
CA ALA A 60 1.69 3.10 -2.43
C ALA A 60 1.95 4.46 -3.12
N ARG A 61 1.69 4.54 -4.43
CA ARG A 61 1.84 5.77 -5.21
C ARG A 61 0.84 6.85 -4.77
N ILE A 62 -0.42 6.51 -4.50
CA ILE A 62 -1.42 7.44 -3.98
C ILE A 62 -0.95 8.06 -2.67
N ARG A 63 -0.50 7.23 -1.71
CA ARG A 63 0.02 7.71 -0.43
C ARG A 63 1.22 8.64 -0.58
N GLN A 64 2.11 8.35 -1.52
CA GLN A 64 3.23 9.24 -1.83
C GLN A 64 2.74 10.59 -2.39
N LEU A 65 1.83 10.55 -3.35
CA LEU A 65 1.28 11.76 -3.97
C LEU A 65 0.52 12.63 -2.97
N GLU A 66 -0.27 12.04 -2.08
CA GLU A 66 -0.96 12.77 -1.01
C GLU A 66 0.02 13.48 -0.07
N LYS A 67 1.13 12.82 0.27
CA LYS A 67 2.19 13.41 1.10
C LYS A 67 2.87 14.58 0.39
N GLU A 68 3.19 14.43 -0.89
CA GLU A 68 3.80 15.50 -1.70
C GLU A 68 2.83 16.68 -1.88
N LEU A 69 1.57 16.41 -2.16
CA LEU A 69 0.53 17.43 -2.28
C LEU A 69 0.39 18.22 -0.98
N LYS A 70 0.37 17.54 0.17
CA LYS A 70 0.33 18.19 1.48
C LYS A 70 1.54 19.11 1.69
N ARG A 71 2.76 18.62 1.40
CA ARG A 71 3.99 19.41 1.52
C ARG A 71 3.95 20.67 0.65
N VAL A 72 3.64 20.51 -0.63
CA VAL A 72 3.59 21.63 -1.59
C VAL A 72 2.50 22.63 -1.22
N THR A 73 1.36 22.15 -0.72
CA THR A 73 0.28 23.02 -0.24
C THR A 73 0.74 23.86 0.94
N GLN A 74 1.42 23.26 1.92
CA GLN A 74 1.96 23.98 3.07
C GLN A 74 3.02 25.00 2.66
N GLU A 75 3.93 24.66 1.76
CA GLU A 75 4.95 25.57 1.24
C GLU A 75 4.32 26.80 0.56
N ARG A 76 3.31 26.56 -0.29
CA ARG A 76 2.55 27.63 -0.93
C ARG A 76 1.88 28.53 0.10
N ASP A 77 1.27 27.96 1.12
CA ASP A 77 0.53 28.72 2.12
C ASP A 77 1.47 29.56 2.99
N ILE A 78 2.63 29.03 3.38
CA ILE A 78 3.70 29.79 4.07
C ILE A 78 4.15 30.98 3.22
N LEU A 79 4.35 30.78 1.91
CA LEU A 79 4.77 31.86 1.02
C LEU A 79 3.70 32.96 0.93
N LYS A 80 2.41 32.59 0.88
CA LYS A 80 1.31 33.56 0.89
C LYS A 80 1.30 34.38 2.18
N GLU A 81 1.40 33.73 3.34
CA GLU A 81 1.45 34.43 4.64
C GLU A 81 2.64 35.39 4.70
N ALA A 82 3.82 34.96 4.22
CA ALA A 82 5.00 35.82 4.16
C ALA A 82 4.77 37.05 3.26
N THR A 83 4.16 36.88 2.09
CA THR A 83 3.88 38.03 1.19
C THR A 83 2.94 39.06 1.82
N VAL A 84 1.92 38.60 2.57
CA VAL A 84 1.00 39.49 3.30
C VAL A 84 1.77 40.26 4.38
N PHE A 85 2.56 39.55 5.18
CA PHE A 85 3.39 40.15 6.22
C PHE A 85 4.33 41.23 5.66
N PHE A 86 5.08 40.93 4.59
CA PHE A 86 5.99 41.89 3.98
C PHE A 86 5.27 43.12 3.38
N ALA A 87 4.08 42.93 2.79
CA ALA A 87 3.28 44.02 2.26
C ALA A 87 2.77 44.96 3.38
N GLU A 88 2.40 44.41 4.54
CA GLU A 88 2.00 45.20 5.71
C GLU A 88 3.17 46.00 6.29
N GLU A 89 4.34 45.39 6.45
CA GLU A 89 5.54 46.06 6.97
C GLU A 89 6.00 47.21 6.07
N SER A 90 5.94 47.03 4.74
CA SER A 90 6.25 48.10 3.78
C SER A 90 5.33 49.32 3.94
N LYS A 91 4.02 49.11 4.12
CA LYS A 91 3.03 50.19 4.31
C LYS A 91 3.25 50.98 5.59
N LYS A 92 3.64 50.31 6.70
CA LYS A 92 3.92 50.97 7.99
C LYS A 92 5.13 51.90 7.87
N ASN A 93 6.19 51.45 7.19
CA ASN A 93 7.44 52.21 7.08
C ASN A 93 7.29 53.48 6.20
N THR A 94 6.41 53.47 5.19
CA THR A 94 6.14 54.66 4.36
C THR A 94 5.18 55.68 4.98
N ARG A 95 4.60 55.39 6.15
CA ARG A 95 3.64 56.26 6.85
C ARG A 95 4.24 57.02 8.04
N SER A 96 5.53 56.82 8.31
CA SER A 96 6.32 57.56 9.30
C SER A 96 7.06 58.72 8.64
#